data_AF-A0A924YGK9-F1
#
_entry.id   AF-A0A924YGK9-F1
#
_cell.length_a   1.000
_cell.length_b   1.000
_cell.length_c   1.000
_cell.angle_alpha   90.00
_cell.angle_beta   90.00
_cell.angle_gamma   90.00
#
_symmetry.space_group_name_H-M   'P 1'
#
loop_
_entity.id
_entity.type
_entity.pdbx_description
1 polymer ?
#
loop_
_entity_poly.entity_id
_entity_poly.type
_entity_poly.pdbx_seq_one_letter_code
_entity_poly.pdbx_strand_id
1 'polypeptide(L)'
;MAETQSKWPTLASDLEEIQKFEVSRRKLSQIATETKDSFHRVQLGIIGLTLLLVALGAIQASQTRPENILLPILQALLSFGVGALTLINRELKWQETWLKERAASETYKREYYRFLARIDEYASTADPKQLLRQKITDINLEVGFDEEQ
;
A
#
# COMPACT_ATOMS: atom_id res chain seq x y z
N MET A 1 -8.42 2.85 33.41
CA MET A 1 -9.30 3.62 32.49
C MET A 1 -10.47 4.29 33.20
N ALA A 2 -10.98 3.76 34.32
CA ALA A 2 -12.11 4.35 35.06
C ALA A 2 -11.81 5.72 35.72
N GLU A 3 -10.59 5.95 36.23
CA GLU A 3 -10.22 7.23 36.86
C GLU A 3 -10.09 8.41 35.88
N THR A 4 -9.68 8.14 34.65
CA THR A 4 -9.46 9.18 33.63
C THR A 4 -10.77 9.72 33.07
N GLN A 5 -11.80 8.87 32.97
CA GLN A 5 -13.14 9.26 32.49
C GLN A 5 -13.85 10.26 33.43
N SER A 6 -13.54 10.21 34.73
CA SER A 6 -14.15 11.10 35.72
C SER A 6 -13.61 12.54 35.69
N LYS A 7 -12.36 12.75 35.27
CA LYS A 7 -11.74 14.10 35.25
C LYS A 7 -11.91 14.84 33.93
N TRP A 8 -12.08 14.15 32.79
CA TRP A 8 -12.14 14.77 31.47
C TRP A 8 -13.19 14.09 30.58
N PRO A 9 -14.49 14.33 30.81
CA PRO A 9 -15.57 13.63 30.12
C PRO A 9 -15.57 13.90 28.60
N THR A 10 -15.21 15.11 28.17
CA THR A 10 -15.11 15.46 26.75
C THR A 10 -14.01 14.66 26.05
N LEU A 11 -12.83 14.57 26.65
CA LEU A 11 -11.71 13.80 26.10
C LEU A 11 -12.04 12.30 26.04
N ALA A 12 -12.71 11.76 27.06
CA ALA A 12 -13.16 10.38 27.05
C ALA A 12 -14.11 10.09 25.86
N SER A 13 -15.06 11.00 25.62
CA SER A 13 -16.01 10.88 24.51
C SER A 13 -15.36 11.08 23.14
N ASP A 14 -14.31 11.89 23.06
CA ASP A 14 -13.50 12.07 21.85
C ASP A 14 -12.65 10.82 21.54
N LEU A 15 -12.08 10.18 22.57
CA LEU A 15 -11.30 8.94 22.43
C LEU A 15 -12.17 7.76 22.01
N GLU A 16 -13.38 7.66 22.53
CA GLU A 16 -14.35 6.62 22.12
C GLU A 16 -14.70 6.75 20.64
N GLU A 17 -14.85 7.98 20.14
CA GLU A 17 -15.11 8.24 18.74
C GLU A 17 -13.92 7.83 17.86
N ILE A 18 -12.69 8.14 18.28
CA ILE A 18 -11.46 7.72 17.58
C ILE A 18 -11.30 6.20 17.55
N GLN A 19 -11.64 5.51 18.64
CA GLN A 19 -11.54 4.04 18.70
C GLN A 19 -12.37 3.35 17.62
N LYS A 20 -13.52 3.91 17.25
CA LYS A 20 -14.36 3.37 16.16
C LYS A 20 -13.60 3.35 14.84
N PHE A 21 -12.89 4.42 14.53
CA PHE A 21 -12.14 4.56 13.28
C PHE A 21 -10.73 3.96 13.34
N GLU A 22 -10.23 3.66 14.54
CA GLU A 22 -8.92 3.01 14.69
C GLU A 22 -8.92 1.59 14.07
N VAL A 23 -10.07 0.91 14.08
CA VAL A 23 -10.25 -0.38 13.40
C VAL A 23 -10.04 -0.22 11.88
N SER A 24 -10.72 0.74 11.24
CA SER A 24 -10.55 1.04 9.80
C SER A 24 -9.10 1.41 9.47
N ARG A 25 -8.46 2.26 10.30
CA ARG A 25 -7.05 2.62 10.13
C ARG A 25 -6.12 1.41 10.22
N ARG A 26 -6.35 0.49 11.15
CA ARG A 26 -5.56 -0.73 11.31
C ARG A 26 -5.75 -1.68 10.14
N LYS A 27 -6.98 -1.85 9.65
CA LYS A 27 -7.28 -2.62 8.42
C LYS A 27 -6.49 -2.06 7.23
N LEU A 28 -6.56 -0.75 6.97
CA LEU A 28 -5.78 -0.10 5.89
C LEU A 28 -4.27 -0.30 6.04
N SER A 29 -3.74 -0.19 7.26
CA SER A 29 -2.31 -0.43 7.52
C SER A 29 -1.91 -1.89 7.30
N GLN A 30 -2.81 -2.82 7.61
CA GLN A 30 -2.59 -4.25 7.38
C GLN A 30 -2.59 -4.57 5.90
N ILE A 31 -3.58 -4.07 5.14
CA ILE A 31 -3.65 -4.23 3.68
C ILE A 31 -2.38 -3.69 3.02
N ALA A 32 -1.92 -2.50 3.40
CA ALA A 32 -0.67 -1.95 2.88
C ALA A 32 0.55 -2.86 3.16
N THR A 33 0.57 -3.54 4.31
CA THR A 33 1.64 -4.49 4.66
C THR A 33 1.53 -5.77 3.82
N GLU A 34 0.32 -6.32 3.66
CA GLU A 34 0.05 -7.50 2.85
C GLU A 34 0.37 -7.27 1.37
N THR A 35 0.07 -6.07 0.85
CA THR A 35 0.42 -5.63 -0.50
C THR A 35 1.95 -5.60 -0.68
N LYS A 36 2.67 -5.05 0.30
CA LYS A 36 4.15 -5.02 0.29
C LYS A 36 4.76 -6.43 0.33
N ASP A 37 4.24 -7.31 1.16
CA ASP A 37 4.74 -8.68 1.30
C ASP A 37 4.45 -9.51 0.04
N SER A 38 3.26 -9.38 -0.52
CA SER A 38 2.88 -10.01 -1.78
C SER A 38 3.77 -9.54 -2.92
N PHE A 39 4.07 -8.25 -2.97
CA PHE A 39 5.01 -7.68 -3.91
C PHE A 39 6.42 -8.30 -3.79
N HIS A 40 6.96 -8.42 -2.56
CA HIS A 40 8.28 -9.06 -2.34
C HIS A 40 8.31 -10.52 -2.80
N ARG A 41 7.24 -11.30 -2.54
CA ARG A 41 7.16 -12.70 -2.97
C ARG A 41 7.17 -12.82 -4.48
N VAL A 42 6.41 -11.97 -5.17
CA VAL A 42 6.38 -11.92 -6.63
C VAL A 42 7.77 -11.57 -7.16
N GLN A 43 8.41 -10.54 -6.62
CA GLN A 43 9.76 -10.12 -7.01
C GLN A 43 10.80 -11.23 -6.84
N LEU A 44 10.78 -11.95 -5.72
CA LEU A 44 11.66 -13.10 -5.50
C LEU A 44 11.42 -14.22 -6.51
N GLY A 45 10.16 -14.53 -6.82
CA GLY A 45 9.80 -15.53 -7.83
C GLY A 45 10.31 -15.15 -9.23
N ILE A 46 10.23 -13.87 -9.59
CA ILE A 46 10.73 -13.33 -10.85
C ILE A 46 12.26 -13.43 -10.94
N ILE A 47 12.98 -13.06 -9.86
CA ILE A 47 14.44 -13.19 -9.81
C ILE A 47 14.83 -14.66 -9.99
N GLY A 48 14.16 -15.58 -9.28
CA GLY A 48 14.38 -17.02 -9.43
C GLY A 48 14.15 -17.53 -10.85
N LEU A 49 13.04 -17.13 -11.48
CA LEU A 49 12.74 -17.48 -12.87
C LEU A 49 13.77 -16.91 -13.85
N THR A 50 14.21 -15.68 -13.64
CA THR A 50 15.22 -15.03 -14.48
C THR A 50 16.56 -15.77 -14.40
N LEU A 51 16.99 -16.16 -13.20
CA LEU A 51 18.20 -16.95 -13.01
C LEU A 51 18.11 -18.32 -13.72
N LEU A 52 16.96 -18.99 -13.64
CA LEU A 52 16.72 -20.25 -14.36
C LEU A 52 16.80 -20.06 -15.87
N LEU A 53 16.19 -19.01 -16.42
CA LEU A 53 16.23 -18.72 -17.85
C LEU A 53 17.65 -18.39 -18.34
N VAL A 54 18.42 -17.63 -17.56
CA VAL A 54 19.83 -17.35 -17.88
C VAL A 54 20.66 -18.63 -17.87
N ALA A 55 20.45 -19.51 -16.89
CA ALA A 55 21.14 -20.80 -16.83
C ALA A 55 20.82 -21.70 -18.04
N LEU A 56 19.53 -21.79 -18.41
CA LEU A 56 19.10 -22.55 -19.59
C LEU A 56 19.68 -21.96 -20.88
N GLY A 57 19.68 -20.63 -21.03
CA GLY A 57 20.29 -19.95 -22.17
C GLY A 57 21.80 -20.20 -22.27
N ALA A 58 22.51 -20.20 -21.14
CA ALA A 58 23.94 -20.52 -21.10
C ALA A 58 24.22 -21.99 -21.51
N ILE A 59 23.39 -22.93 -21.05
CA ILE A 59 23.49 -24.34 -21.46
C ILE A 59 23.25 -24.47 -22.98
N GLN A 60 22.22 -23.82 -23.50
CA GLN A 60 21.90 -23.85 -24.93
C GLN A 60 23.01 -23.23 -25.79
N ALA A 61 23.57 -22.10 -25.35
CA ALA A 61 24.69 -21.46 -26.02
C ALA A 61 25.95 -22.36 -26.07
N SER A 62 26.20 -23.16 -25.03
CA SER A 62 27.34 -24.08 -25.01
C SER A 62 27.22 -25.27 -25.98
N GLN A 63 26.00 -25.57 -26.44
CA GLN A 63 25.72 -26.66 -27.39
C GLN A 63 25.51 -26.17 -28.83
N THR A 64 25.43 -24.86 -29.06
CA THR A 64 25.11 -24.29 -30.37
C THR A 64 26.38 -24.00 -31.17
N ARG A 65 26.39 -24.37 -32.46
CA ARG A 65 27.51 -24.05 -33.36
C ARG A 65 27.64 -22.52 -33.53
N PRO A 66 28.88 -21.99 -33.61
CA PRO A 66 29.13 -20.55 -33.62
C PRO A 66 28.43 -19.79 -34.76
N GLU A 67 28.16 -20.46 -35.87
CA GLU A 67 27.48 -19.94 -37.06
C GLU A 67 25.99 -19.58 -36.86
N ASN A 68 25.33 -20.06 -35.79
CA ASN A 68 23.91 -19.78 -35.52
C ASN A 68 23.65 -19.09 -34.15
N ILE A 69 24.69 -18.53 -33.51
CA ILE A 69 24.58 -17.95 -32.16
C ILE A 69 23.79 -16.64 -32.09
N LEU A 70 23.69 -15.89 -33.20
CA LEU A 70 23.03 -14.57 -33.22
C LEU A 70 21.51 -14.64 -32.99
N LEU A 71 20.83 -15.64 -33.56
CA LEU A 71 19.37 -15.76 -33.45
C LEU A 71 18.91 -16.06 -32.01
N PRO A 72 19.51 -17.03 -31.28
CA PRO A 72 19.21 -17.29 -29.88
C PRO A 72 19.50 -16.09 -28.97
N ILE A 73 20.58 -15.35 -29.23
CA ILE A 73 20.91 -14.13 -28.47
C ILE A 73 19.84 -13.05 -28.65
N LEU A 74 19.42 -12.78 -29.90
CA LEU A 74 18.35 -11.82 -30.19
C LEU A 74 17.02 -12.23 -29.54
N GLN A 75 16.68 -13.52 -29.61
CA GLN A 75 15.48 -14.04 -28.96
C GLN A 75 15.53 -13.91 -27.43
N ALA A 76 16.68 -14.18 -26.82
CA ALA A 76 16.89 -14.01 -25.38
C ALA A 76 16.77 -12.54 -24.97
N LEU A 77 17.37 -11.61 -25.73
CA LEU A 77 17.29 -10.17 -25.48
C LEU A 77 15.85 -9.64 -25.62
N LEU A 78 15.13 -10.06 -26.65
CA LEU A 78 13.71 -9.68 -26.83
C LEU A 78 12.83 -10.24 -25.72
N SER A 79 13.03 -11.50 -25.34
CA SER A 79 12.27 -12.13 -24.24
C SER A 79 12.56 -11.44 -22.91
N PHE A 80 13.81 -11.08 -22.67
CA PHE A 80 14.22 -10.30 -21.51
C PHE A 80 13.57 -8.91 -21.51
N GLY A 81 13.58 -8.21 -22.64
CA GLY A 81 12.97 -6.88 -22.78
C GLY A 81 11.46 -6.88 -22.51
N VAL A 82 10.73 -7.85 -23.07
CA VAL A 82 9.28 -8.00 -22.83
C VAL A 82 8.99 -8.39 -21.38
N GLY A 83 9.80 -9.28 -20.81
CA GLY A 83 9.75 -9.63 -19.39
C GLY A 83 9.93 -8.40 -18.51
N ALA A 84 11.02 -7.65 -18.69
CA ALA A 84 11.34 -6.45 -17.93
C ALA A 84 10.22 -5.39 -18.00
N LEU A 85 9.66 -5.13 -19.18
CA LEU A 85 8.53 -4.20 -19.35
C LEU A 85 7.29 -4.64 -18.58
N THR A 86 6.96 -5.93 -18.63
CA THR A 86 5.80 -6.49 -17.90
C THR A 86 5.98 -6.36 -16.39
N LEU A 87 7.21 -6.56 -15.91
CA LEU A 87 7.57 -6.42 -14.51
C LEU A 87 7.47 -4.98 -14.03
N ILE A 88 8.05 -4.04 -14.77
CA ILE A 88 7.99 -2.61 -14.44
C ILE A 88 6.53 -2.14 -14.36
N ASN A 89 5.71 -2.52 -15.35
CA ASN A 89 4.32 -2.09 -15.38
C ASN A 89 3.49 -2.70 -14.25
N ARG A 90 3.78 -3.95 -13.86
CA ARG A 90 3.17 -4.57 -12.69
C ARG A 90 3.65 -3.86 -11.42
N GLU A 91 4.95 -3.63 -11.27
CA GLU A 91 5.52 -3.00 -10.09
C GLU A 91 4.96 -1.60 -9.83
N LEU A 92 4.83 -0.77 -10.87
CA LEU A 92 4.23 0.55 -10.76
C LEU A 92 2.82 0.53 -10.18
N LYS A 93 1.98 -0.41 -10.62
CA LYS A 93 0.61 -0.55 -10.08
C LYS A 93 0.61 -0.95 -8.60
N TRP A 94 1.47 -1.88 -8.21
CA TRP A 94 1.56 -2.33 -6.82
C TRP A 94 2.12 -1.22 -5.90
N GLN A 95 3.10 -0.46 -6.38
CA GLN A 95 3.63 0.70 -5.68
C GLN A 95 2.59 1.82 -5.55
N GLU A 96 1.81 2.08 -6.59
CA GLU A 96 0.72 3.06 -6.58
C GLU A 96 -0.35 2.69 -5.55
N THR A 97 -0.82 1.44 -5.56
CA THR A 97 -1.77 0.94 -4.56
C THR A 97 -1.21 1.06 -3.13
N TRP A 98 0.03 0.62 -2.92
CA TRP A 98 0.69 0.72 -1.62
C TRP A 98 0.81 2.18 -1.14
N LEU A 99 1.26 3.09 -2.01
CA LEU A 99 1.38 4.51 -1.70
C LEU A 99 0.03 5.11 -1.34
N LYS A 100 -1.02 4.77 -2.09
CA LYS A 100 -2.39 5.26 -1.86
C LYS A 100 -2.92 4.84 -0.50
N GLU A 101 -2.83 3.55 -0.16
CA GLU A 101 -3.27 3.01 1.14
C GLU A 101 -2.46 3.58 2.30
N ARG A 102 -1.14 3.69 2.13
CA ARG A 102 -0.25 4.24 3.16
C ARG A 102 -0.52 5.73 3.40
N ALA A 103 -0.71 6.50 2.33
CA ALA A 103 -1.05 7.93 2.41
C ALA A 103 -2.38 8.12 3.13
N ALA A 104 -3.41 7.34 2.79
CA ALA A 104 -4.69 7.39 3.49
C ALA A 104 -4.53 7.09 4.99
N SER A 105 -3.81 6.03 5.36
CA SER A 105 -3.54 5.70 6.77
C SER A 105 -2.84 6.82 7.55
N GLU A 106 -1.89 7.53 6.92
CA GLU A 106 -1.25 8.71 7.53
C GLU A 106 -2.19 9.92 7.60
N THR A 107 -3.06 10.11 6.60
CA THR A 107 -4.09 11.16 6.64
C THR A 107 -5.08 10.91 7.77
N TYR A 108 -5.54 9.68 7.99
CA TYR A 108 -6.32 9.29 9.17
C TYR A 108 -5.66 9.71 10.48
N LYS A 109 -4.39 9.33 10.65
CA LYS A 109 -3.61 9.64 11.85
C LYS A 109 -3.49 11.16 12.06
N ARG A 110 -3.26 11.92 10.98
CA ARG A 110 -3.19 13.38 11.01
C ARG A 110 -4.50 14.01 11.45
N GLU A 111 -5.62 13.58 10.88
CA GLU A 111 -6.95 14.09 11.23
C GLU A 111 -7.32 13.77 12.69
N TYR A 112 -6.93 12.60 13.22
CA TYR A 112 -7.12 12.29 14.64
C TYR A 112 -6.37 13.24 15.56
N TYR A 113 -5.10 13.51 15.29
CA TYR A 113 -4.33 14.44 16.10
C TYR A 113 -4.86 15.86 16.00
N ARG A 114 -5.30 16.30 14.81
CA ARG A 114 -5.94 17.60 14.63
C ARG A 114 -7.24 17.74 15.42
N PHE A 115 -8.09 16.71 15.36
CA PHE A 115 -9.32 16.64 16.12
C PHE A 115 -9.08 16.70 17.63
N LEU A 116 -8.13 15.90 18.15
CA LEU A 116 -7.78 15.87 19.57
C LEU A 116 -7.16 17.19 20.05
N ALA A 117 -6.28 17.79 19.23
CA ALA A 117 -5.63 19.05 19.56
C ALA A 117 -6.53 20.26 19.37
N ARG A 118 -7.73 20.09 18.79
CA ARG A 118 -8.67 21.18 18.45
C ARG A 118 -7.97 22.29 17.64
N ILE A 119 -7.25 21.90 16.59
CA ILE A 119 -6.54 22.83 15.69
C ILE A 119 -7.22 22.88 14.31
N ASP A 120 -6.87 23.89 13.52
CA ASP A 120 -7.42 24.15 12.19
C ASP A 120 -8.96 24.23 12.22
N GLU A 121 -9.65 23.61 11.26
CA GLU A 121 -11.12 23.61 11.12
C GLU A 121 -11.84 23.04 12.36
N TYR A 122 -11.17 22.20 13.16
CA TYR A 122 -11.72 21.62 14.40
C TYR A 122 -11.77 22.62 15.57
N ALA A 123 -11.03 23.73 15.49
CA ALA A 123 -11.02 24.77 16.54
C ALA A 123 -12.28 25.66 16.47
N SER A 124 -12.73 25.94 15.25
CA SER A 124 -13.81 26.90 14.96
C SER A 124 -15.17 26.25 14.72
N THR A 125 -15.21 24.92 14.60
CA THR A 125 -16.42 24.17 14.26
C THR A 125 -17.32 23.92 15.48
N ALA A 126 -18.63 24.06 15.29
CA ALA A 126 -19.63 23.77 16.33
C ALA A 126 -19.78 22.28 16.65
N ASP A 127 -19.59 21.39 15.66
CA ASP A 127 -19.56 19.93 15.84
C ASP A 127 -18.29 19.30 15.25
N PRO A 128 -17.19 19.28 16.00
CA PRO A 128 -15.92 18.72 15.53
C PRO A 128 -15.98 17.22 15.24
N LYS A 129 -16.92 16.49 15.86
CA LYS A 129 -17.06 15.04 15.67
C LYS A 129 -17.69 14.75 14.32
N GLN A 130 -18.72 15.50 13.95
CA GLN A 130 -19.32 15.39 12.62
C GLN A 130 -18.30 15.73 11.53
N LEU A 131 -17.48 16.77 11.74
CA LEU A 131 -16.40 17.12 10.81
C LEU A 131 -15.39 15.97 10.66
N LEU A 132 -14.98 15.36 11.77
CA LEU A 132 -14.06 14.21 11.75
C LEU A 132 -14.66 13.05 10.94
N ARG A 133 -15.93 12.70 11.19
CA ARG A 133 -16.64 11.66 10.44
C ARG A 133 -16.63 11.94 8.95
N GLN A 134 -16.93 13.17 8.55
CA GLN A 134 -16.95 13.57 7.15
C GLN A 134 -15.56 13.42 6.51
N LYS A 135 -14.51 13.96 7.13
CA LYS A 135 -13.14 13.83 6.60
C LYS A 135 -12.72 12.37 6.46
N ILE A 136 -13.09 11.52 7.42
CA ILE A 136 -12.83 10.08 7.37
C ILE A 136 -13.58 9.40 6.21
N THR A 137 -14.87 9.71 6.02
CA THR A 137 -15.66 9.21 4.90
C THR A 137 -15.05 9.64 3.56
N ASP A 138 -14.59 10.88 3.45
CA ASP A 138 -13.95 11.39 2.24
C ASP A 138 -12.65 10.63 1.93
N ILE A 139 -11.83 10.34 2.95
CA ILE A 139 -10.60 9.53 2.79
C ILE A 139 -10.96 8.12 2.31
N ASN A 140 -11.98 7.48 2.89
CA ASN A 140 -12.44 6.15 2.50
C ASN A 140 -12.92 6.11 1.04
N LEU A 141 -13.71 7.10 0.61
CA LEU A 141 -14.17 7.22 -0.77
C LEU A 141 -13.00 7.40 -1.74
N GLU A 142 -12.00 8.19 -1.38
CA GLU A 142 -10.83 8.41 -2.23
C GLU A 142 -10.04 7.11 -2.46
N VAL A 143 -9.92 6.25 -1.43
CA VAL A 143 -9.23 4.96 -1.55
C VAL A 143 -10.11 3.82 -2.04
N GLY A 144 -11.43 4.01 -2.13
CA GLY A 144 -12.38 2.94 -2.47
C GLY A 144 -12.50 1.89 -1.36
N PHE A 145 -12.34 2.31 -0.10
CA PHE A 145 -12.49 1.46 1.07
C PHE A 145 -13.93 1.56 1.56
N ASP A 146 -14.77 0.59 1.20
CA ASP A 146 -16.14 0.49 1.71
C ASP A 146 -16.12 -0.07 3.13
N GLU A 147 -16.65 0.70 4.09
CA GLU A 147 -16.80 0.26 5.49
C GLU A 147 -17.94 -0.75 5.70
N GLU A 148 -18.60 -1.24 4.64
CA GLU A 148 -19.78 -2.13 4.73
C GLU A 148 -19.48 -3.61 5.12
N GLN A 149 -18.40 -3.92 5.84
CA GLN A 149 -18.18 -5.26 6.44
C GLN A 149 -17.65 -5.24 7.89
#